data_AF-A0A0M2JSA5-F1
#
_entry.id   AF-A0A0M2JSA5-F1
#
_cell.length_a   1.000
_cell.length_b   1.000
_cell.length_c   1.000
_cell.angle_alpha   90.00
_cell.angle_beta   90.00
_cell.angle_gamma   90.00
#
_symmetry.space_group_name_H-M   'P 1'
#
loop_
_entity.id
_entity.type
_entity.pdbx_description
1 polymer ?
#
loop_
_entity_poly.entity_id
_entity_poly.type
_entity_poly.pdbx_seq_one_letter_code
_entity_poly.pdbx_strand_id
1 'polypeptide(L)' 'MNHANQALSVPRLDIDAGRLGTAARLSAITLLALIGYYFLGYDQGAVSIFGSDTHIHEFLHDARHLLGFPCH' A
#
# COMPACT_ATOMS: atom_id res chain seq x y z
N MET A 1 45.04 -0.64 34.37
CA MET A 1 43.89 -1.48 34.02
C MET A 1 42.90 -0.61 33.26
N ASN A 2 43.16 -0.35 31.98
CA ASN A 2 42.27 0.48 31.15
C ASN A 2 41.52 -0.48 30.24
N HIS A 3 40.33 -0.90 30.70
CA HIS A 3 39.45 -1.73 29.90
C HIS A 3 39.00 -0.90 28.70
N ALA A 4 39.48 -1.32 27.53
CA ALA A 4 39.08 -0.79 26.25
C ALA A 4 37.57 -0.91 26.12
N ASN A 5 36.88 0.23 26.04
CA ASN A 5 35.58 0.30 25.42
C ASN A 5 35.82 0.07 23.93
N GLN A 6 35.88 -1.19 23.51
CA GLN A 6 35.83 -1.56 22.10
C GLN A 6 34.53 -0.97 21.56
N ALA A 7 34.68 0.05 20.72
CA ALA A 7 33.59 0.67 19.99
C ALA A 7 32.73 -0.45 19.39
N LEU A 8 31.50 -0.57 19.89
CA LEU A 8 30.46 -1.32 19.20
C LEU A 8 30.49 -0.84 17.74
N SER A 9 30.80 -1.74 16.81
CA SER A 9 30.66 -1.48 15.39
C SER A 9 29.18 -1.43 15.07
N VAL A 10 28.56 -0.29 15.37
CA VAL A 10 27.16 -0.01 15.01
C VAL A 10 27.16 0.30 13.51
N PRO A 11 26.34 -0.38 12.70
CA PRO A 11 26.16 -0.02 11.31
C PRO A 11 25.67 1.43 11.24
N ARG A 12 26.48 2.33 10.67
CA ARG A 12 26.00 3.67 10.33
C ARG A 12 25.27 3.60 9.00
N LEU A 13 23.94 3.73 9.06
CA LEU A 13 23.11 3.96 7.88
C LEU A 13 23.39 5.37 7.36
N ASP A 14 24.08 5.45 6.23
CA ASP A 14 24.30 6.71 5.52
C ASP A 14 23.03 7.02 4.69
N ILE A 15 22.23 7.97 5.17
CA ILE A 15 21.00 8.39 4.52
C ILE A 15 21.31 9.62 3.67
N ASP A 16 21.43 9.40 2.36
CA ASP A 16 21.56 10.48 1.38
C ASP A 16 20.27 11.31 1.37
N ALA A 17 20.36 12.56 1.81
CA ALA A 17 19.24 13.50 1.87
C ALA A 17 18.54 13.68 0.50
N GLY A 18 19.29 13.58 -0.61
CA GLY A 18 18.74 13.63 -1.96
C GLY A 18 17.91 12.39 -2.30
N ARG A 19 18.36 11.20 -1.89
CA ARG A 19 17.60 9.94 -2.06
C ARG A 19 16.35 9.94 -1.19
N LEU A 20 16.46 10.40 0.07
CA LEU A 20 15.30 10.50 0.96
C LEU A 20 14.28 11.51 0.43
N GLY A 21 14.73 12.67 -0.07
CA GLY A 21 13.85 13.67 -0.68
C GLY A 21 13.14 13.16 -1.93
N THR A 22 13.85 12.42 -2.79
CA THR A 22 13.26 11.80 -3.99
C THR A 22 12.23 10.73 -3.60
N ALA A 23 12.58 9.84 -2.68
CA ALA A 23 11.67 8.81 -2.17
C ALA A 23 10.43 9.43 -1.53
N ALA A 24 10.59 10.45 -0.70
CA ALA A 24 9.48 11.17 -0.07
C ALA A 24 8.56 11.79 -1.13
N ARG A 25 9.12 12.42 -2.17
CA ARG A 25 8.34 13.02 -3.26
C ARG A 25 7.55 11.98 -4.05
N LEU A 26 8.18 10.86 -4.42
CA LEU A 26 7.52 9.77 -5.14
C LEU A 26 6.40 9.14 -4.31
N SER A 27 6.66 8.91 -3.02
CA SER A 27 5.66 8.40 -2.08
C SER A 27 4.48 9.36 -1.93
N ALA A 28 4.74 10.67 -1.83
CA ALA A 28 3.69 11.68 -1.72
C ALA A 28 2.81 11.73 -2.98
N ILE A 29 3.42 11.74 -4.17
CA ILE A 29 2.68 11.73 -5.45
C ILE A 29 1.86 10.45 -5.58
N THR A 30 2.44 9.29 -5.24
CA THR A 30 1.75 8.00 -5.28
C THR A 30 0.55 8.00 -4.33
N LEU A 31 0.73 8.48 -3.10
CA LEU A 31 -0.37 8.60 -2.13
C LEU A 31 -1.49 9.50 -2.64
N LEU A 32 -1.15 10.67 -3.21
CA LEU A 32 -2.14 11.57 -3.79
C LEU A 32 -2.90 10.92 -4.95
N ALA A 33 -2.19 10.18 -5.82
CA ALA A 33 -2.82 9.43 -6.91
C ALA A 33 -3.76 8.34 -6.39
N LEU A 34 -3.36 7.59 -5.36
CA LEU A 34 -4.20 6.56 -4.73
C LEU A 34 -5.44 7.15 -4.06
N ILE A 35 -5.31 8.31 -3.40
CA ILE A 35 -6.45 9.04 -2.83
C ILE A 35 -7.43 9.46 -3.94
N GLY A 36 -6.93 10.03 -5.03
CA GLY A 36 -7.76 10.39 -6.19
C GLY A 36 -8.47 9.17 -6.79
N TYR A 37 -7.74 8.07 -6.97
CA TYR A 37 -8.30 6.80 -7.46
C TYR A 37 -9.37 6.24 -6.52
N TYR A 38 -9.17 6.32 -5.21
CA TYR A 38 -10.16 5.91 -4.21
C TYR A 38 -11.46 6.72 -4.34
N PHE A 39 -11.37 8.05 -4.50
CA PHE A 39 -12.57 8.87 -4.68
C PHE A 39 -13.31 8.56 -5.98
N LEU A 40 -12.58 8.34 -7.08
CA LEU A 40 -13.20 7.92 -8.33
C LEU A 40 -13.90 6.56 -8.18
N GLY A 41 -13.25 5.60 -7.53
CA GLY A 41 -13.87 4.30 -7.22
C GLY A 41 -15.09 4.45 -6.32
N TYR A 42 -15.03 5.32 -5.31
CA TYR A 42 -16.15 5.61 -4.40
C TYR A 42 -17.36 6.18 -5.13
N ASP A 43 -17.17 7.16 -6.01
CA ASP A 43 -18.25 7.76 -6.81
C ASP A 43 -18.90 6.74 -7.75
N GLN A 44 -18.11 5.81 -8.29
CA GLN A 44 -18.57 4.76 -9.19
C GLN A 44 -19.10 3.50 -8.50
N GLY A 45 -19.22 3.48 -7.16
CA GLY A 45 -19.67 2.29 -6.42
C GLY A 45 -18.66 1.14 -6.37
N ALA A 46 -17.40 1.37 -6.75
CA ALA A 46 -16.35 0.34 -6.73
C ALA A 46 -15.87 -0.03 -5.31
N VAL A 47 -16.52 0.47 -4.25
CA VAL A 47 -16.10 0.24 -2.85
C VAL A 47 -17.32 0.01 -1.96
N SER A 48 -17.39 -1.17 -1.35
CA SER A 48 -18.49 -1.54 -0.44
C SER A 48 -18.08 -1.36 1.02
N ILE A 49 -17.76 -0.12 1.43
CA ILE A 49 -17.28 0.18 2.79
C ILE A 49 -18.39 -0.02 3.83
N PHE A 50 -19.65 0.20 3.42
CA PHE A 50 -20.84 0.03 4.24
C PHE A 50 -21.69 -1.19 3.82
N GLY A 51 -21.17 -2.06 2.96
CA GLY A 51 -21.83 -3.31 2.56
C GLY A 51 -23.04 -3.14 1.62
N SER A 52 -23.38 -1.93 1.19
CA SER A 52 -24.54 -1.68 0.32
C SER A 52 -24.25 -1.79 -1.16
N ASP A 53 -22.97 -1.82 -1.58
CA ASP A 53 -22.59 -1.94 -2.99
C ASP A 53 -22.13 -3.38 -3.31
N THR A 54 -22.77 -4.01 -4.29
CA THR A 54 -22.50 -5.39 -4.70
C THR A 54 -21.76 -5.51 -6.02
N HIS A 55 -21.44 -4.42 -6.73
CA HIS A 55 -20.86 -4.54 -8.09
C HIS A 55 -19.53 -5.29 -8.08
N ILE A 56 -18.64 -4.98 -7.12
CA ILE A 56 -17.39 -5.72 -6.96
C ILE A 56 -17.64 -7.12 -6.42
N HIS A 57 -18.64 -7.30 -5.54
CA HIS A 57 -19.00 -8.60 -5.00
C HIS A 57 -19.45 -9.56 -6.09
N GLU A 58 -20.37 -9.13 -6.96
CA GLU A 58 -20.90 -9.88 -8.09
C GLU A 58 -19.83 -10.09 -9.17
N PHE A 59 -19.02 -9.08 -9.49
CA PHE A 59 -17.90 -9.25 -10.42
C PHE A 59 -16.91 -10.33 -9.97
N LEU A 60 -16.49 -10.32 -8.68
CA LEU A 60 -15.62 -11.37 -8.14
C LEU A 60 -16.35 -12.72 -8.04
N HIS A 61 -17.63 -12.69 -7.70
CA HIS A 61 -18.47 -13.88 -7.62
C HIS A 61 -18.58 -14.57 -8.99
N ASP A 62 -18.78 -13.81 -10.06
CA ASP A 62 -18.85 -14.32 -11.43
C ASP A 62 -17.48 -14.81 -11.93
N ALA A 63 -16.40 -14.10 -11.61
CA ALA A 63 -15.05 -14.52 -11.94
C ALA A 63 -14.68 -15.86 -11.29
N ARG A 64 -15.10 -16.11 -10.04
CA ARG A 64 -14.85 -17.41 -9.38
C ARG A 64 -15.64 -18.53 -10.04
N HIS A 65 -16.89 -18.28 -10.44
CA HIS A 65 -17.70 -19.25 -11.16
C HIS A 65 -17.07 -19.57 -12.52
N LEU A 66 -16.55 -18.56 -13.23
CA LEU A 66 -15.83 -18.75 -14.49
C LEU A 66 -14.59 -19.64 -14.31
N LEU A 67 -13.88 -19.50 -13.19
CA LEU A 67 -12.71 -20.31 -12.84
C LEU A 67 -13.08 -21.66 -12.19
N GLY A 68 -14.37 -21.97 -12.04
CA GLY A 68 -14.86 -23.24 -11.50
C GLY A 68 -14.76 -23.38 -9.97
N PHE A 69 -14.46 -22.30 -9.24
CA PHE A 69 -14.44 -22.33 -7.79
C PHE A 69 -15.88 -22.39 -7.23
N PRO A 70 -16.15 -23.26 -6.24
CA PRO A 70 -17.49 -23.40 -5.66
C PRO A 70 -17.92 -22.15 -4.85
N CYS A 71 -19.24 -21.96 -4.77
CA CYS A 71 -19.94 -20.94 -4.00
C CYS A 71 -20.77 -21.49 -2.83
N HIS A 72 -21.10 -20.63 -1.85
CA HIS A 72 -22.04 -20.90 -0.76
C HIS A 72 -23.41 -20.35 -1.16
#